data_AF-A0AAD4QUM4-F1
#
_entry.id   AF-A0AAD4QUM4-F1
#
_cell.length_a   1.000
_cell.length_b   1.000
_cell.length_c   1.000
_cell.angle_alpha   90.00
_cell.angle_beta   90.00
_cell.angle_gamma   90.00
#
_symmetry.space_group_name_H-M   'P 1'
#
loop_
_entity.id
_entity.type
_entity.pdbx_description
1 polymer ?
#
loop_
_entity_poly.entity_id
_entity_poly.type
_entity_poly.pdbx_seq_one_letter_code
_entity_poly.pdbx_strand_id
1 'polypeptide(L)'
;MGGPYRFFSTNFISIQVFAGIVPDVPGVRPAVTIGTFSSEESEELRRFKKIAQMLNGRYHLVYIINTKSAPTVITIRPFESLEKTIEYVGNFDQRSILTHVTHSSMPSLFDIGNGFTSEIFYPAKQIVLLIFDSILHSELQKEFAIAAGNNAMNNKARDKLFAQIDIQNSVKLDKFMQNLEVKTEQVPILCVFESDSVSCTLKFDANENVEKLIPNSDRLKHKVDIGASSVHPLKYIQSEHINRIFGEQDVKLLPEPRLAKQSSVPMHGHQDPHNLEDMDEGAISGCPMMAHMSHTDRADRDEL
;
A
#
# COMPACT_ATOMS: atom_id res chain seq x y z
N MET A 1 25.16 -32.36 14.34
CA MET A 1 26.47 -32.17 15.00
C MET A 1 26.65 -30.68 15.21
N GLY A 2 26.62 -30.25 16.47
CA GLY A 2 26.82 -28.86 16.85
C GLY A 2 28.31 -28.51 16.89
N GLY A 3 28.63 -27.28 16.49
CA GLY A 3 29.92 -26.64 16.63
C GLY A 3 29.71 -25.14 16.86
N PRO A 4 30.56 -24.47 17.67
CA PRO A 4 30.18 -23.30 18.45
C PRO A 4 30.47 -22.00 17.69
N TYR A 5 29.48 -21.10 17.60
CA TYR A 5 29.75 -19.72 17.23
C TYR A 5 30.03 -18.91 18.50
N ARG A 6 31.28 -18.46 18.58
CA ARG A 6 31.85 -17.61 19.63
C ARG A 6 31.17 -16.23 19.62
N PHE A 7 30.75 -15.77 20.79
CA PHE A 7 30.43 -14.38 21.05
C PHE A 7 31.69 -13.53 20.90
N PHE A 8 31.66 -12.56 19.98
CA PHE A 8 32.57 -11.42 20.01
C PHE A 8 31.81 -10.22 20.56
N SER A 9 32.18 -9.82 21.76
CA SER A 9 31.91 -8.51 22.31
C SER A 9 32.91 -7.54 21.69
N THR A 10 32.40 -6.62 20.86
CA THR A 10 32.97 -5.29 20.59
C THR A 10 31.99 -4.49 19.73
N ASN A 11 31.38 -3.45 20.33
CA ASN A 11 30.89 -2.23 19.72
C ASN A 11 30.65 -2.21 18.20
N PHE A 12 29.62 -2.91 17.73
CA PHE A 12 28.79 -2.55 16.59
C PHE A 12 27.57 -3.45 16.74
N ILE A 13 26.43 -2.91 17.17
CA ILE A 13 25.17 -3.62 17.00
C ILE A 13 24.87 -3.53 15.50
N SER A 14 25.50 -4.41 14.72
CA SER A 14 25.00 -4.77 13.41
C SER A 14 23.71 -5.55 13.65
N ILE A 15 22.62 -4.84 13.92
CA ILE A 15 21.31 -5.40 13.59
C ILE A 15 21.33 -5.48 12.07
N GLN A 16 21.74 -6.63 11.59
CA GLN A 16 21.58 -7.04 10.22
C GLN A 16 20.07 -7.15 9.97
N VAL A 17 19.40 -6.01 9.78
CA VAL A 17 18.06 -5.94 9.20
C VAL A 17 18.21 -6.30 7.73
N PHE A 18 18.54 -7.56 7.46
CA PHE A 18 18.55 -8.09 6.11
C PHE A 18 17.10 -8.32 5.71
N ALA A 19 16.68 -7.58 4.68
CA ALA A 19 15.50 -7.89 3.90
C ALA A 19 14.16 -7.93 4.67
N GLY A 20 14.00 -7.21 5.79
CA GLY A 20 12.72 -7.19 6.54
C GLY A 20 12.51 -8.39 7.47
N ILE A 21 13.58 -9.13 7.77
CA ILE A 21 13.61 -10.14 8.84
C ILE A 21 14.08 -9.45 10.12
N VAL A 22 13.21 -9.41 11.12
CA VAL A 22 13.54 -8.96 12.48
C VAL A 22 13.73 -10.21 13.35
N PRO A 23 14.81 -10.32 14.13
CA PRO A 23 14.99 -11.42 15.08
C PRO A 23 13.74 -11.61 15.94
N ASP A 24 13.34 -12.86 16.16
CA ASP A 24 12.16 -13.26 16.95
C ASP A 24 10.77 -12.88 16.39
N VAL A 25 10.70 -12.35 15.17
CA VAL A 25 9.43 -12.11 14.45
C VAL A 25 9.34 -13.04 13.23
N PRO A 26 8.36 -13.97 13.19
CA PRO A 26 8.22 -14.87 12.04
C PRO A 26 7.76 -14.11 10.79
N GLY A 27 8.42 -14.40 9.66
CA GLY A 27 8.08 -13.89 8.34
C GLY A 27 8.84 -12.63 7.94
N VAL A 28 8.83 -12.35 6.64
CA VAL A 28 9.47 -11.17 6.06
C VAL A 28 8.43 -10.07 5.91
N ARG A 29 8.71 -8.86 6.40
CA ARG A 29 7.73 -7.76 6.43
C ARG A 29 7.79 -6.89 5.17
N PRO A 30 6.64 -6.40 4.67
CA PRO A 30 6.61 -5.52 3.49
C PRO A 30 7.38 -4.20 3.69
N ALA A 31 7.36 -3.69 4.92
CA ALA A 31 8.13 -2.51 5.33
C ALA A 31 8.54 -2.62 6.81
N VAL A 32 9.70 -2.06 7.16
CA VAL A 32 10.21 -1.94 8.54
C VAL A 32 10.74 -0.53 8.76
N THR A 33 10.21 0.18 9.75
CA THR A 33 10.72 1.50 10.16
C THR A 33 11.72 1.35 11.30
N ILE A 34 12.90 1.95 11.14
CA ILE A 34 14.01 1.92 12.09
C ILE A 34 14.28 3.34 12.57
N GLY A 35 14.13 3.58 13.87
CA GLY A 35 14.58 4.81 14.51
C GLY A 35 15.98 4.64 15.12
N THR A 36 16.89 5.55 14.85
CA THR A 36 18.20 5.63 15.52
C THR A 36 18.20 6.84 16.44
N PHE A 37 18.54 6.63 17.72
CA PHE A 37 18.47 7.68 18.74
C PHE A 37 19.75 7.72 19.59
N SER A 38 20.08 8.88 20.14
CA SER A 38 21.31 9.08 20.90
C SER A 38 21.27 8.52 22.33
N SER A 39 20.08 8.36 22.91
CA SER A 39 19.88 7.88 24.30
C SER A 39 18.48 7.28 24.49
N GLU A 40 18.34 6.37 25.45
CA GLU A 40 17.03 5.83 25.90
C GLU A 40 16.13 6.90 26.53
N GLU A 41 16.71 8.00 27.00
CA GLU A 41 16.00 9.10 27.68
C GLU A 41 15.60 10.24 26.74
N SER A 42 15.98 10.17 25.46
CA SER A 42 15.73 11.25 24.51
C SER A 42 14.23 11.47 24.27
N GLU A 43 13.85 12.73 24.06
CA GLU A 43 12.46 13.08 23.82
C GLU A 43 11.95 12.52 22.49
N GLU A 44 12.81 12.49 21.47
CA GLU A 44 12.54 11.92 20.15
C GLU A 44 12.21 10.43 20.27
N LEU A 45 12.97 9.68 21.06
CA LEU A 45 12.70 8.27 21.29
C LEU A 45 11.39 8.09 22.06
N ARG A 46 11.09 8.95 23.04
CA ARG A 46 9.81 8.89 23.77
C ARG A 46 8.62 9.07 22.82
N ARG A 47 8.70 10.04 21.91
CA ARG A 47 7.67 10.29 20.90
C ARG A 47 7.57 9.13 19.89
N PHE A 48 8.71 8.60 19.44
CA PHE A 48 8.74 7.42 18.56
C PHE A 48 8.13 6.17 19.22
N LYS A 49 8.44 5.91 20.50
CA LYS A 49 7.84 4.82 21.29
C LYS A 49 6.32 4.97 21.40
N LYS A 50 5.82 6.19 21.62
CA LYS A 50 4.37 6.46 21.64
C LYS A 50 3.71 6.10 20.29
N ILE A 51 4.32 6.51 19.17
CA ILE A 51 3.83 6.13 17.84
C ILE A 51 3.90 4.62 17.62
N ALA A 52 4.98 3.96 18.02
CA ALA A 52 5.11 2.51 17.92
C ALA A 52 4.01 1.77 18.72
N GLN A 53 3.63 2.27 19.89
CA GLN A 53 2.51 1.75 20.66
C GLN A 53 1.17 1.94 19.95
N MET A 54 0.91 3.14 19.40
CA MET A 54 -0.32 3.43 18.63
C MET A 54 -0.46 2.56 17.38
N LEU A 55 0.66 2.24 16.74
CA LEU A 55 0.72 1.48 15.49
C LEU A 55 0.96 -0.02 15.69
N ASN A 56 0.96 -0.48 16.94
CA ASN A 56 1.29 -1.85 17.29
C ASN A 56 0.37 -2.85 16.57
N GLY A 57 0.97 -3.93 16.06
CA GLY A 57 0.28 -4.97 15.29
C GLY A 57 -0.06 -4.60 13.84
N ARG A 58 0.05 -3.32 13.45
CA ARG A 58 -0.21 -2.84 12.08
C ARG A 58 1.08 -2.53 11.32
N TYR A 59 2.06 -1.96 12.01
CA TYR A 59 3.35 -1.57 11.45
C TYR A 59 4.51 -2.17 12.26
N HIS A 60 5.65 -2.34 11.60
CA HIS A 60 6.86 -2.87 12.22
C HIS A 60 7.84 -1.74 12.47
N LEU A 61 7.91 -1.29 13.73
CA LEU A 61 8.82 -0.24 14.17
C LEU A 61 9.85 -0.85 15.11
N VAL A 62 11.12 -0.59 14.84
CA VAL A 62 12.25 -0.95 15.70
C VAL A 62 13.08 0.29 15.98
N TYR A 63 13.86 0.27 17.06
CA TYR A 63 14.79 1.35 17.34
C TYR A 63 16.15 0.84 17.78
N ILE A 64 17.17 1.68 17.61
CA ILE A 64 18.56 1.41 17.96
C ILE A 64 19.11 2.63 18.71
N ILE A 65 19.87 2.38 19.77
CA ILE A 65 20.60 3.44 20.49
C ILE A 65 22.01 3.55 19.91
N ASN A 66 22.35 4.72 19.41
CA ASN A 66 23.67 5.09 18.92
C ASN A 66 24.04 6.48 19.41
N THR A 67 24.89 6.52 20.45
CA THR A 67 25.31 7.76 21.12
C THR A 67 26.12 8.71 20.22
N LYS A 68 26.56 8.26 19.04
CA LYS A 68 27.37 9.05 18.10
C LYS A 68 26.57 9.66 16.95
N SER A 69 25.28 9.37 16.87
CA SER A 69 24.43 9.81 15.75
C SER A 69 23.31 10.72 16.22
N ALA A 70 22.94 11.68 15.38
CA ALA A 70 21.73 12.45 15.58
C ALA A 70 20.49 11.53 15.44
N PRO A 71 19.37 11.86 16.10
CA PRO A 71 18.11 11.15 15.90
C PRO A 71 17.73 11.11 14.42
N THR A 72 17.41 9.93 13.91
CA THR A 72 16.91 9.75 12.54
C THR A 72 15.94 8.59 12.49
N VAL A 73 15.06 8.60 11.50
CA VAL A 73 14.13 7.50 11.22
C VAL A 73 14.27 7.15 9.75
N ILE A 74 14.29 5.87 9.45
CA ILE A 74 14.29 5.37 8.07
C ILE A 74 13.26 4.27 7.95
N THR A 75 12.64 4.12 6.79
CA THR A 75 11.75 2.99 6.51
C THR A 75 12.30 2.18 5.37
N ILE A 76 12.47 0.88 5.59
CA ILE A 76 13.02 -0.05 4.61
C ILE A 76 11.90 -0.87 4.00
N ARG A 77 11.83 -0.90 2.67
CA ARG A 77 10.92 -1.73 1.87
C ARG A 77 11.73 -2.77 1.09
N PRO A 78 11.97 -3.95 1.66
CA PRO A 78 12.97 -4.89 1.14
C PRO A 78 12.61 -5.49 -0.22
N PHE A 79 11.33 -5.47 -0.59
CA PHE A 79 10.81 -6.07 -1.81
C PHE A 79 10.64 -5.08 -2.97
N GLU A 80 10.94 -3.79 -2.76
CA GLU A 80 10.87 -2.80 -3.83
C GLU A 80 12.17 -2.76 -4.66
N SER A 81 12.03 -2.49 -5.95
CA SER A 81 13.13 -2.50 -6.92
C SER A 81 13.94 -1.20 -6.94
N LEU A 82 13.31 -0.05 -6.68
CA LEU A 82 13.91 1.29 -6.85
C LEU A 82 14.25 1.98 -5.52
N GLU A 83 13.31 2.03 -4.56
CA GLU A 83 13.54 2.66 -3.26
C GLU A 83 13.33 1.68 -2.11
N LYS A 84 14.43 1.03 -1.74
CA LYS A 84 14.43 0.13 -0.58
C LYS A 84 14.47 0.88 0.74
N THR A 85 14.83 2.16 0.75
CA THR A 85 14.96 2.95 1.98
C THR A 85 14.40 4.35 1.75
N ILE A 86 13.51 4.77 2.64
CA ILE A 86 12.89 6.10 2.65
C ILE A 86 13.33 6.79 3.92
N GLU A 87 14.06 7.90 3.78
CA GLU A 87 14.57 8.67 4.91
C GLU A 87 13.49 9.60 5.48
N TYR A 88 13.54 9.80 6.79
CA TYR A 88 12.69 10.76 7.47
C TYR A 88 13.21 12.18 7.31
N VAL A 89 12.36 13.05 6.75
CA VAL A 89 12.61 14.49 6.66
C VAL A 89 11.47 15.19 7.38
N GLY A 90 11.67 15.54 8.64
CA GLY A 90 10.64 16.18 9.46
C GLY A 90 11.11 16.48 10.88
N ASN A 91 10.29 17.22 11.61
CA ASN A 91 10.51 17.48 13.03
C ASN A 91 10.12 16.23 13.83
N PHE A 92 10.79 15.90 14.93
CA PHE A 92 10.43 14.73 15.75
C PHE A 92 9.13 14.93 16.56
N ASP A 93 8.11 15.59 16.03
CA ASP A 93 6.77 15.62 16.61
C ASP A 93 5.97 14.36 16.24
N GLN A 94 4.92 14.07 17.02
CA GLN A 94 4.13 12.85 16.87
C GLN A 94 3.48 12.75 15.49
N ARG A 95 2.98 13.86 14.94
CA ARG A 95 2.28 13.89 13.66
C ARG A 95 3.23 13.60 12.52
N SER A 96 4.41 14.23 12.50
CA SER A 96 5.39 14.04 11.45
C SER A 96 5.92 12.60 11.43
N ILE A 97 6.20 12.01 12.59
CA ILE A 97 6.62 10.60 12.69
C ILE A 97 5.50 9.67 12.22
N LEU A 98 4.27 9.88 12.69
CA LEU A 98 3.11 9.09 12.28
C LEU A 98 2.92 9.14 10.76
N THR A 99 2.91 10.35 10.20
CA THR A 99 2.74 10.60 8.76
C THR A 99 3.84 9.94 7.95
N HIS A 100 5.09 10.00 8.43
CA HIS A 100 6.19 9.29 7.78
C HIS A 100 5.93 7.79 7.81
N VAL A 101 5.75 7.18 8.99
CA VAL A 101 5.58 5.72 9.13
C VAL A 101 4.44 5.21 8.24
N THR A 102 3.29 5.90 8.24
CA THR A 102 2.14 5.46 7.44
C THR A 102 2.43 5.55 5.94
N HIS A 103 3.00 6.66 5.46
CA HIS A 103 3.28 6.82 4.02
C HIS A 103 4.45 5.95 3.56
N SER A 104 5.55 5.96 4.30
CA SER A 104 6.77 5.24 3.96
C SER A 104 6.61 3.73 4.10
N SER A 105 5.56 3.22 4.73
CA SER A 105 5.25 1.78 4.75
C SER A 105 4.33 1.31 3.62
N MET A 106 3.74 2.21 2.83
CA MET A 106 2.81 1.86 1.76
C MET A 106 3.55 1.26 0.56
N PRO A 107 3.24 0.04 0.10
CA PRO A 107 3.93 -0.53 -1.06
C PRO A 107 3.62 0.27 -2.32
N SER A 108 4.61 0.40 -3.21
CA SER A 108 4.40 1.00 -4.54
C SER A 108 3.51 0.13 -5.44
N LEU A 109 3.54 -1.19 -5.25
CA LEU A 109 2.75 -2.16 -6.00
C LEU A 109 2.00 -3.10 -5.05
N PHE A 110 0.68 -3.12 -5.15
CA PHE A 110 -0.18 -3.97 -4.33
C PHE A 110 -0.46 -5.31 -5.01
N ASP A 111 -0.26 -6.42 -4.31
CA ASP A 111 -0.81 -7.72 -4.72
C ASP A 111 -2.22 -7.87 -4.15
N ILE A 112 -3.22 -7.93 -5.03
CA ILE A 112 -4.63 -8.07 -4.64
C ILE A 112 -5.20 -9.44 -4.96
N GLY A 113 -4.40 -10.36 -5.52
CA GLY A 113 -4.85 -11.67 -5.98
C GLY A 113 -5.40 -12.57 -4.86
N ASN A 114 -5.03 -12.29 -3.62
CA ASN A 114 -5.51 -13.01 -2.43
C ASN A 114 -6.42 -12.15 -1.56
N GLY A 115 -7.19 -11.25 -2.16
CA GLY A 115 -8.02 -10.29 -1.44
C GLY A 115 -7.24 -9.03 -1.05
N PHE A 116 -7.98 -7.99 -0.73
CA PHE A 116 -7.43 -6.68 -0.39
C PHE A 116 -8.43 -5.89 0.47
N THR A 117 -7.96 -4.82 1.12
CA THR A 117 -8.81 -3.90 1.86
C THR A 117 -9.42 -2.86 0.91
N SER A 118 -10.74 -2.84 0.82
CA SER A 118 -11.53 -1.92 -0.03
C SER A 118 -11.16 -0.45 0.18
N GLU A 119 -10.81 -0.13 1.42
CA GLU A 119 -10.55 1.22 1.88
C GLU A 119 -9.36 1.90 1.17
N ILE A 120 -8.39 1.14 0.67
CA ILE A 120 -7.25 1.70 -0.09
C ILE A 120 -7.65 1.97 -1.54
N PHE A 121 -8.42 1.07 -2.14
CA PHE A 121 -8.65 1.06 -3.58
C PHE A 121 -9.82 1.95 -4.00
N TYR A 122 -10.93 1.95 -3.28
CA TYR A 122 -12.12 2.69 -3.71
C TYR A 122 -12.01 4.22 -3.66
N PRO A 123 -11.23 4.81 -2.74
CA PRO A 123 -10.96 6.26 -2.79
C PRO A 123 -9.97 6.66 -3.89
N ALA A 124 -9.23 5.71 -4.48
CA ALA A 124 -8.22 6.02 -5.48
C ALA A 124 -8.88 6.56 -6.76
N LYS A 125 -8.33 7.66 -7.27
CA LYS A 125 -8.81 8.30 -8.49
C LYS A 125 -8.64 7.40 -9.72
N GLN A 126 -7.54 6.65 -9.77
CA GLN A 126 -7.28 5.67 -10.81
C GLN A 126 -6.54 4.46 -10.23
N ILE A 127 -6.94 3.25 -10.62
CA ILE A 127 -6.21 2.01 -10.29
C ILE A 127 -5.69 1.40 -11.59
N VAL A 128 -4.39 1.16 -11.67
CA VAL A 128 -3.73 0.44 -12.76
C VAL A 128 -3.47 -0.99 -12.30
N LEU A 129 -4.14 -1.95 -12.92
CA LEU A 129 -4.09 -3.36 -12.56
C LEU A 129 -3.42 -4.19 -13.66
N LEU A 130 -2.36 -4.92 -13.30
CA LEU A 130 -1.78 -5.97 -14.14
C LEU A 130 -2.29 -7.35 -13.71
N ILE A 131 -2.92 -8.07 -14.62
CA ILE A 131 -3.24 -9.50 -14.47
C ILE A 131 -2.24 -10.27 -15.34
N PHE A 132 -1.52 -11.20 -14.74
CA PHE A 132 -0.42 -11.90 -15.42
C PHE A 132 -0.26 -13.34 -14.91
N ASP A 133 0.50 -14.12 -15.66
CA ASP A 133 0.98 -15.45 -15.25
C ASP A 133 2.45 -15.34 -14.90
N SER A 134 2.83 -15.59 -13.64
CA SER A 134 4.22 -15.45 -13.18
C SER A 134 5.21 -16.40 -13.85
N ILE A 135 4.76 -17.54 -14.38
CA ILE A 135 5.62 -18.50 -15.08
C ILE A 135 5.99 -17.94 -16.46
N LEU A 136 5.03 -17.29 -17.14
CA LEU A 136 5.20 -16.83 -18.52
C LEU A 136 5.64 -15.36 -18.62
N HIS A 137 5.32 -14.51 -17.64
CA HIS A 137 5.42 -13.05 -17.74
C HIS A 137 6.26 -12.41 -16.62
N SER A 138 7.28 -13.11 -16.11
CA SER A 138 8.11 -12.63 -15.01
C SER A 138 8.87 -11.33 -15.32
N GLU A 139 9.36 -11.13 -16.55
CA GLU A 139 10.04 -9.89 -16.93
C GLU A 139 9.07 -8.70 -17.03
N LEU A 140 7.88 -8.90 -17.62
CA LEU A 140 6.83 -7.89 -17.66
C LEU A 140 6.41 -7.45 -16.24
N GLN A 141 6.30 -8.39 -15.30
CA GLN A 141 5.98 -8.09 -13.91
C GLN A 141 7.04 -7.18 -13.27
N LYS A 142 8.33 -7.41 -13.55
CA LYS A 142 9.42 -6.55 -13.06
C LYS A 142 9.33 -5.14 -13.64
N GLU A 143 9.07 -5.02 -14.95
CA GLU A 143 8.89 -3.71 -15.59
C GLU A 143 7.69 -2.95 -15.00
N PHE A 144 6.58 -3.65 -14.75
CA PHE A 144 5.40 -3.09 -14.10
C PHE A 144 5.72 -2.58 -12.68
N ALA A 145 6.49 -3.35 -11.90
CA ALA A 145 6.93 -2.96 -10.57
C ALA A 145 7.85 -1.72 -10.59
N ILE A 146 8.72 -1.61 -11.60
CA ILE A 146 9.56 -0.41 -11.80
C ILE A 146 8.68 0.81 -12.11
N ALA A 147 7.69 0.68 -13.01
CA ALA A 147 6.76 1.77 -13.32
C ALA A 147 5.94 2.21 -12.10
N ALA A 148 5.49 1.25 -11.28
CA ALA A 148 4.81 1.52 -10.01
C ALA A 148 5.71 2.28 -9.02
N GLY A 149 6.97 1.88 -8.87
CA GLY A 149 7.95 2.57 -8.03
C GLY A 149 8.22 4.01 -8.50
N ASN A 150 8.45 4.21 -9.80
CA ASN A 150 8.61 5.55 -10.39
C ASN A 150 7.40 6.45 -10.14
N ASN A 151 6.18 5.90 -10.18
CA ASN A 151 4.96 6.64 -9.88
C ASN A 151 4.89 7.05 -8.40
N ALA A 152 5.20 6.14 -7.48
CA ALA A 152 5.19 6.40 -6.04
C ALA A 152 6.18 7.51 -5.62
N MET A 153 7.33 7.59 -6.28
CA MET A 153 8.36 8.62 -6.02
C MET A 153 7.96 10.00 -6.52
N ASN A 154 7.16 10.09 -7.56
CA ASN A 154 6.73 11.36 -8.13
C ASN A 154 5.53 11.92 -7.35
N ASN A 155 5.74 12.93 -6.51
CA ASN A 155 4.68 13.55 -5.68
C ASN A 155 3.45 14.04 -6.46
N LYS A 156 3.57 14.33 -7.77
CA LYS A 156 2.45 14.71 -8.65
C LYS A 156 1.63 13.51 -9.18
N ALA A 157 2.08 12.29 -8.94
CA ALA A 157 1.57 11.07 -9.58
C ALA A 157 0.84 10.13 -8.59
N ARG A 158 0.66 10.56 -7.33
CA ARG A 158 -0.05 9.84 -6.26
C ARG A 158 -1.55 9.60 -6.51
N ASP A 159 -2.08 10.12 -7.61
CA ASP A 159 -3.45 9.90 -8.07
C ASP A 159 -3.70 8.46 -8.56
N LYS A 160 -2.63 7.68 -8.77
CA LYS A 160 -2.70 6.32 -9.33
C LYS A 160 -2.23 5.30 -8.31
N LEU A 161 -3.04 4.26 -8.10
CA LEU A 161 -2.61 3.06 -7.39
C LEU A 161 -2.26 1.97 -8.39
N PHE A 162 -1.15 1.29 -8.15
CA PHE A 162 -0.71 0.17 -8.96
C PHE A 162 -1.00 -1.13 -8.22
N ALA A 163 -1.63 -2.08 -8.90
CA ALA A 163 -1.92 -3.38 -8.37
C ALA A 163 -1.61 -4.48 -9.39
N GLN A 164 -1.42 -5.69 -8.87
CA GLN A 164 -1.18 -6.88 -9.66
C GLN A 164 -1.97 -8.07 -9.14
N ILE A 165 -2.25 -9.00 -10.05
CA ILE A 165 -2.81 -10.32 -9.78
C ILE A 165 -2.00 -11.34 -10.57
N ASP A 166 -1.33 -12.24 -9.85
CA ASP A 166 -0.75 -13.45 -10.44
C ASP A 166 -1.81 -14.56 -10.49
N ILE A 167 -2.21 -14.98 -11.69
CA ILE A 167 -3.23 -16.03 -11.86
C ILE A 167 -2.80 -17.38 -11.27
N GLN A 168 -1.49 -17.61 -11.12
CA GLN A 168 -0.95 -18.85 -10.55
C GLN A 168 -1.06 -18.89 -9.01
N ASN A 169 -1.12 -17.72 -8.37
CA ASN A 169 -1.03 -17.59 -6.91
C ASN A 169 -2.21 -16.80 -6.30
N SER A 170 -3.34 -16.73 -7.00
CA SER A 170 -4.53 -15.96 -6.58
C SER A 170 -5.74 -16.84 -6.27
N VAL A 171 -6.80 -16.23 -5.76
CA VAL A 171 -8.13 -16.85 -5.64
C VAL A 171 -8.71 -17.14 -7.02
N LYS A 172 -9.81 -17.90 -7.09
CA LYS A 172 -10.52 -18.10 -8.36
C LYS A 172 -10.98 -16.75 -8.92
N LEU A 173 -10.67 -16.48 -10.18
CA LEU A 173 -10.93 -15.19 -10.82
C LEU A 173 -12.12 -15.22 -11.79
N ASP A 174 -12.81 -16.35 -11.96
CA ASP A 174 -13.81 -16.53 -13.04
C ASP A 174 -14.86 -15.42 -13.09
N LYS A 175 -15.49 -15.11 -11.96
CA LYS A 175 -16.49 -14.03 -11.87
C LYS A 175 -15.87 -12.66 -12.09
N PHE A 176 -14.66 -12.44 -11.59
CA PHE A 176 -13.94 -11.18 -11.77
C PHE A 176 -13.64 -10.93 -13.25
N MET A 177 -13.09 -11.94 -13.94
CA MET A 177 -12.77 -11.90 -15.37
C MET A 177 -14.03 -11.74 -16.21
N GLN A 178 -15.11 -12.44 -15.86
CA GLN A 178 -16.42 -12.31 -16.51
C GLN A 178 -16.98 -10.89 -16.41
N ASN A 179 -16.87 -10.24 -15.24
CA ASN A 179 -17.33 -8.85 -15.04
C ASN A 179 -16.45 -7.82 -15.72
N LEU A 180 -15.20 -8.17 -16.02
CA LEU A 180 -14.32 -7.40 -16.88
C LEU A 180 -14.49 -7.76 -18.36
N GLU A 181 -15.38 -8.71 -18.69
CA GLU A 181 -15.62 -9.22 -20.05
C GLU A 181 -14.34 -9.73 -20.75
N VAL A 182 -13.38 -10.24 -19.97
CA VAL A 182 -12.11 -10.83 -20.42
C VAL A 182 -12.02 -12.30 -20.04
N LYS A 183 -11.07 -13.01 -20.67
CA LYS A 183 -10.79 -14.43 -20.41
C LYS A 183 -9.36 -14.67 -19.95
N THR A 184 -9.16 -15.72 -19.18
CA THR A 184 -7.84 -16.08 -18.63
C THR A 184 -6.81 -16.34 -19.74
N GLU A 185 -7.20 -16.86 -20.91
CA GLU A 185 -6.26 -17.08 -22.02
C GLU A 185 -5.79 -15.79 -22.70
N GLN A 186 -6.24 -14.63 -22.21
CA GLN A 186 -5.89 -13.30 -22.70
C GLN A 186 -4.83 -12.59 -21.84
N VAL A 187 -4.31 -13.22 -20.78
CA VAL A 187 -3.13 -12.70 -20.09
C VAL A 187 -1.91 -12.59 -21.02
N PRO A 188 -1.07 -11.54 -20.87
CA PRO A 188 -1.16 -10.50 -19.85
C PRO A 188 -2.26 -9.46 -20.17
N ILE A 189 -2.92 -8.97 -19.12
CA ILE A 189 -3.99 -7.97 -19.21
C ILE A 189 -3.64 -6.77 -18.34
N LEU A 190 -3.70 -5.57 -18.91
CA LEU A 190 -3.54 -4.33 -18.19
C LEU A 190 -4.88 -3.60 -18.17
N CYS A 191 -5.46 -3.43 -17.00
CA CYS A 191 -6.71 -2.71 -16.82
C CYS A 191 -6.47 -1.39 -16.08
N VAL A 192 -7.18 -0.35 -16.50
CA VAL A 192 -7.22 0.95 -15.84
C VAL A 192 -8.65 1.15 -15.34
N PHE A 193 -8.81 1.21 -14.03
CA PHE A 193 -10.07 1.51 -13.36
C PHE A 193 -10.15 3.01 -13.09
N GLU A 194 -11.24 3.60 -13.54
CA GLU A 194 -11.65 4.96 -13.24
C GLU A 194 -12.98 4.92 -12.48
N SER A 195 -13.49 6.09 -12.06
CA SER A 195 -14.68 6.17 -11.21
C SER A 195 -15.94 5.52 -11.78
N ASP A 196 -16.05 5.42 -13.10
CA ASP A 196 -17.25 4.98 -13.81
C ASP A 196 -16.96 4.01 -14.97
N SER A 197 -15.70 3.61 -15.18
CA SER A 197 -15.37 2.66 -16.23
C SER A 197 -14.09 1.91 -15.95
N VAL A 198 -13.95 0.75 -16.59
CA VAL A 198 -12.72 -0.02 -16.64
C VAL A 198 -12.33 -0.19 -18.10
N SER A 199 -11.08 0.10 -18.41
CA SER A 199 -10.53 -0.04 -19.75
C SER A 199 -9.36 -1.01 -19.72
N CYS A 200 -9.38 -2.05 -20.55
CA CYS A 200 -8.36 -3.11 -20.54
C CYS A 200 -7.65 -3.26 -21.90
N THR A 201 -6.32 -3.46 -21.85
CA THR A 201 -5.48 -3.91 -22.96
C THR A 201 -5.16 -5.39 -22.74
N LEU A 202 -5.40 -6.20 -23.77
CA LEU A 202 -5.27 -7.65 -23.72
C LEU A 202 -4.09 -8.12 -24.58
N LYS A 203 -3.39 -9.18 -24.17
CA LYS A 203 -2.31 -9.82 -24.93
C LYS A 203 -1.29 -8.83 -25.51
N PHE A 204 -0.90 -7.82 -24.74
CA PHE A 204 0.14 -6.89 -25.16
C PHE A 204 1.51 -7.53 -25.02
N ASP A 205 2.46 -7.10 -25.87
CA ASP A 205 3.82 -7.62 -25.85
C ASP A 205 4.57 -7.07 -24.63
N ALA A 206 5.36 -7.92 -23.98
CA ALA A 206 6.23 -7.55 -22.87
C ALA A 206 7.27 -6.48 -23.28
N ASN A 207 7.53 -6.33 -24.58
CA ASN A 207 8.42 -5.28 -25.10
C ASN A 207 7.77 -3.89 -25.18
N GLU A 208 6.45 -3.77 -24.99
CA GLU A 208 5.78 -2.48 -24.94
C GLU A 208 6.00 -1.82 -23.58
N ASN A 209 6.59 -0.62 -23.58
CA ASN A 209 6.81 0.14 -22.35
C ASN A 209 5.47 0.39 -21.64
N VAL A 210 5.30 -0.24 -20.46
CA VAL A 210 4.10 -0.18 -19.62
C VAL A 210 3.65 1.25 -19.35
N GLU A 211 4.57 2.18 -19.10
CA GLU A 211 4.24 3.59 -18.84
C GLU A 211 3.54 4.25 -20.03
N LYS A 212 3.78 3.78 -21.26
CA LYS A 212 3.08 4.25 -22.47
C LYS A 212 1.71 3.62 -22.66
N LEU A 213 1.40 2.54 -21.96
CA LEU A 213 0.09 1.87 -22.02
C LEU A 213 -0.92 2.49 -21.06
N ILE A 214 -0.45 3.09 -19.96
CA ILE A 214 -1.28 3.67 -18.90
C ILE A 214 -2.06 4.94 -19.35
N PRO A 215 -1.51 5.88 -20.15
CA PRO A 215 -2.22 7.11 -20.54
C PRO A 215 -2.99 7.01 -21.86
N ASN A 216 -2.78 5.97 -22.67
CA ASN A 216 -3.39 5.88 -24.00
C ASN A 216 -4.74 5.16 -23.94
N SER A 217 -5.77 5.87 -23.48
CA SER A 217 -7.17 5.40 -23.51
C SER A 217 -7.60 4.89 -24.89
N ASP A 218 -7.07 5.48 -25.96
CA ASP A 218 -7.40 5.13 -27.34
C ASP A 218 -6.84 3.76 -27.79
N ARG A 219 -5.90 3.19 -27.02
CA ARG A 219 -5.37 1.83 -27.24
C ARG A 219 -6.08 0.76 -26.40
N LEU A 220 -6.85 1.16 -25.38
CA LEU A 220 -7.61 0.25 -24.54
C LEU A 220 -8.84 -0.24 -25.31
N LYS A 221 -8.73 -1.44 -25.89
CA LYS A 221 -9.71 -1.98 -26.85
C LYS A 221 -11.01 -2.43 -26.20
N HIS A 222 -10.99 -2.67 -24.90
CA HIS A 222 -12.11 -3.24 -24.18
C HIS A 222 -12.49 -2.34 -23.02
N LYS A 223 -13.66 -1.69 -23.11
CA LYS A 223 -14.16 -0.77 -22.10
C LYS A 223 -15.48 -1.28 -21.53
N VAL A 224 -15.53 -1.37 -20.21
CA VAL A 224 -16.71 -1.77 -19.43
C VAL A 224 -17.14 -0.56 -18.61
N ASP A 225 -18.37 -0.11 -18.80
CA ASP A 225 -18.93 1.00 -18.01
C ASP A 225 -19.45 0.48 -16.66
N ILE A 226 -19.01 1.09 -15.57
CA ILE A 226 -19.49 0.83 -14.21
C ILE A 226 -20.69 1.74 -13.94
N GLY A 227 -21.88 1.24 -14.24
CA GLY A 227 -23.14 1.89 -13.90
C GLY A 227 -23.30 2.18 -12.40
N ALA A 228 -24.11 3.17 -12.03
CA ALA A 228 -24.35 3.51 -10.62
C ALA A 228 -25.02 2.38 -9.80
N SER A 229 -25.63 1.41 -10.50
CA SER A 229 -26.29 0.24 -9.93
C SER A 229 -25.50 -1.05 -10.15
N SER A 230 -24.27 -1.00 -10.69
CA SER A 230 -23.45 -2.18 -10.88
C SER A 230 -22.49 -2.39 -9.70
N VAL A 231 -22.14 -3.66 -9.48
CA VAL A 231 -21.14 -4.05 -8.49
C VAL A 231 -19.75 -3.74 -9.06
N HIS A 232 -18.91 -3.06 -8.28
CA HIS A 232 -17.52 -2.79 -8.69
C HIS A 232 -16.76 -4.10 -8.94
N PRO A 233 -16.07 -4.32 -10.07
CA PRO A 233 -15.48 -5.62 -10.42
C PRO A 233 -14.51 -6.16 -9.36
N LEU A 234 -13.72 -5.30 -8.70
CA LEU A 234 -12.80 -5.73 -7.65
C LEU A 234 -13.50 -6.41 -6.43
N LYS A 235 -14.81 -6.20 -6.21
CA LYS A 235 -15.55 -6.90 -5.14
C LYS A 235 -15.63 -8.40 -5.34
N TYR A 236 -15.59 -8.87 -6.59
CA TYR A 236 -15.60 -10.31 -6.86
C TYR A 236 -14.33 -10.99 -6.34
N ILE A 237 -13.18 -10.30 -6.37
CA ILE A 237 -11.93 -10.81 -5.77
C ILE A 237 -12.09 -10.96 -4.26
N GLN A 238 -12.65 -9.93 -3.59
CA GLN A 238 -12.89 -9.99 -2.14
C GLN A 238 -13.88 -11.09 -1.77
N SER A 239 -14.96 -11.24 -2.54
CA SER A 239 -15.94 -12.31 -2.34
C SER A 239 -15.31 -13.70 -2.45
N GLU A 240 -14.46 -13.92 -3.46
CA GLU A 240 -13.79 -15.22 -3.64
C GLU A 240 -12.72 -15.46 -2.55
N HIS A 241 -12.07 -14.41 -2.06
CA HIS A 241 -11.20 -14.52 -0.89
C HIS A 241 -11.96 -14.93 0.38
N ILE A 242 -13.12 -14.32 0.64
CA ILE A 242 -14.01 -14.70 1.75
C ILE A 242 -14.42 -16.18 1.61
N ASN A 243 -14.84 -16.59 0.41
CA ASN A 243 -15.22 -17.97 0.14
C ASN A 243 -14.06 -18.96 0.39
N ARG A 244 -12.82 -18.56 0.08
CA ARG A 244 -11.63 -19.39 0.35
C ARG A 244 -11.39 -19.60 1.84
N ILE A 245 -11.65 -18.59 2.68
CA ILE A 245 -11.41 -18.66 4.13
C ILE A 245 -12.56 -19.38 4.85
N PHE A 246 -13.80 -19.03 4.53
CA PHE A 246 -14.98 -19.45 5.29
C PHE A 246 -15.79 -20.55 4.61
N GLY A 247 -15.39 -20.99 3.41
CA GLY A 247 -16.19 -21.84 2.53
C GLY A 247 -17.18 -21.01 1.72
N GLU A 248 -17.81 -21.62 0.71
CA GLU A 248 -18.76 -20.92 -0.17
C GLU A 248 -19.88 -20.25 0.63
N GLN A 249 -19.99 -18.93 0.49
CA GLN A 249 -21.02 -18.12 1.12
C GLN A 249 -21.99 -17.62 0.04
N ASP A 250 -23.29 -17.66 0.32
CA ASP A 250 -24.31 -17.02 -0.52
C ASP A 250 -24.39 -15.51 -0.20
N VAL A 251 -23.38 -14.77 -0.65
CA VAL A 251 -23.26 -13.32 -0.39
C VAL A 251 -23.75 -12.55 -1.60
N LYS A 252 -24.82 -11.77 -1.40
CA LYS A 252 -25.27 -10.78 -2.38
C LYS A 252 -24.35 -9.56 -2.35
N LEU A 253 -23.55 -9.38 -3.40
CA LEU A 253 -22.75 -8.17 -3.58
C LEU A 253 -23.66 -7.00 -3.93
N LEU A 254 -23.52 -5.91 -3.18
CA LEU A 254 -24.26 -4.67 -3.40
C LEU A 254 -23.43 -3.66 -4.20
N PRO A 255 -24.07 -2.88 -5.10
CA PRO A 255 -23.46 -1.72 -5.72
C PRO A 255 -22.95 -0.77 -4.66
N GLU A 256 -21.81 -0.12 -4.92
CA GLU A 256 -21.36 0.95 -4.02
C GLU A 256 -22.07 2.25 -4.37
N PRO A 257 -22.51 3.03 -3.36
CA PRO A 257 -22.77 4.43 -3.61
C PRO A 257 -21.47 5.03 -4.14
N ARG A 258 -21.48 5.51 -5.39
CA ARG A 258 -20.31 6.12 -6.02
C ARG A 258 -19.70 7.12 -5.03
N LEU A 259 -18.50 6.84 -4.53
CA LEU A 259 -17.71 7.80 -3.75
C LEU A 259 -17.23 8.99 -4.63
N ALA A 260 -17.78 9.16 -5.83
CA ALA A 260 -17.60 10.31 -6.68
C ALA A 260 -18.61 11.41 -6.32
N LYS A 261 -18.32 12.06 -5.18
CA LYS A 261 -18.40 13.50 -4.92
C LYS A 261 -18.05 13.66 -3.45
N GLN A 262 -16.79 13.94 -3.14
CA GLN A 262 -16.51 14.85 -2.02
C GLN A 262 -17.06 16.24 -2.39
N SER A 263 -18.38 16.36 -2.50
CA SER A 263 -19.07 17.58 -2.17
C SER A 263 -18.91 17.74 -0.68
N SER A 264 -18.16 18.78 -0.31
CA SER A 264 -18.22 19.52 0.95
C SER A 264 -19.52 19.35 1.73
N VAL A 265 -19.65 18.25 2.47
CA VAL A 265 -20.59 18.15 3.57
C VAL A 265 -19.74 18.12 4.83
N PRO A 266 -19.71 19.22 5.61
CA PRO A 266 -19.04 19.20 6.89
C PRO A 266 -19.79 18.22 7.77
N MET A 267 -19.11 17.17 8.23
CA MET A 267 -19.60 16.44 9.41
C MET A 267 -19.58 17.44 10.57
N HIS A 268 -20.73 18.06 10.82
CA HIS A 268 -20.98 18.73 12.09
C HIS A 268 -21.06 17.66 13.19
N GLY A 269 -20.13 17.76 14.14
CA GLY A 269 -20.26 17.07 15.42
C GLY A 269 -18.91 16.65 16.03
N HIS A 270 -18.19 17.62 16.59
CA HIS A 270 -17.16 17.46 17.63
C HIS A 270 -15.93 16.58 17.33
N GLN A 271 -14.86 17.22 16.86
CA GLN A 271 -13.63 17.54 17.60
C GLN A 271 -12.63 18.04 16.57
N ASP A 272 -11.88 19.08 16.91
CA ASP A 272 -10.82 19.57 16.05
C ASP A 272 -9.74 18.47 15.90
N PRO A 273 -9.54 17.88 14.71
CA PRO A 273 -8.51 16.84 14.51
C PRO A 273 -7.08 17.39 14.65
N HIS A 274 -6.93 18.70 14.90
CA HIS A 274 -5.66 19.37 15.15
C HIS A 274 -5.22 19.35 16.61
N ASN A 275 -6.04 18.87 17.56
CA ASN A 275 -5.66 18.73 18.95
C ASN A 275 -5.37 17.28 19.35
N LEU A 276 -4.18 16.77 18.99
CA LEU A 276 -3.68 15.43 19.37
C LEU A 276 -3.46 15.27 20.89
N GLU A 277 -3.53 16.35 21.66
CA GLU A 277 -3.44 16.33 23.12
C GLU A 277 -4.77 15.95 23.80
N ASP A 278 -5.90 16.11 23.10
CA ASP A 278 -7.26 15.80 23.60
C ASP A 278 -7.90 14.57 22.92
N MET A 279 -7.15 13.87 22.05
CA MET A 279 -7.67 12.68 21.35
C MET A 279 -7.75 11.48 22.29
N ASP A 280 -8.98 11.12 22.65
CA ASP A 280 -9.32 9.89 23.38
C ASP A 280 -8.78 8.67 22.62
N GLU A 281 -8.12 7.73 23.32
CA GLU A 281 -7.44 6.58 22.70
C GLU A 281 -8.39 5.71 21.83
N GLY A 282 -9.71 5.84 22.05
CA GLY A 282 -10.76 5.20 21.23
C GLY A 282 -11.02 5.82 19.85
N ALA A 283 -10.63 7.08 19.60
CA ALA A 283 -10.82 7.77 18.32
C ALA A 283 -9.82 7.36 17.23
N ILE A 284 -8.73 6.66 17.62
CA ILE A 284 -7.70 6.11 16.71
C ILE A 284 -8.05 4.67 16.26
N SER A 285 -9.29 4.22 16.49
CA SER A 285 -9.71 2.86 16.10
C SER A 285 -9.80 2.64 14.58
N GLY A 286 -9.85 3.72 13.77
CA GLY A 286 -9.70 3.66 12.32
C GLY A 286 -8.26 3.31 11.89
N CYS A 287 -8.09 2.73 10.70
CA CYS A 287 -6.76 2.44 10.16
C CYS A 287 -6.00 3.77 9.86
N PRO A 288 -4.82 4.05 10.45
CA PRO A 288 -4.09 5.33 10.28
C PRO A 288 -3.76 5.69 8.83
N MET A 289 -3.58 4.69 7.96
CA MET A 289 -3.48 4.88 6.50
C MET A 289 -4.66 5.70 5.96
N MET A 290 -5.85 5.44 6.50
CA MET A 290 -7.13 5.96 6.00
C MET A 290 -7.31 7.44 6.28
N ALA A 291 -6.95 7.88 7.48
CA ALA A 291 -7.00 9.28 7.84
C ALA A 291 -6.05 10.11 6.95
N HIS A 292 -4.85 9.58 6.66
CA HIS A 292 -3.86 10.30 5.85
C HIS A 292 -4.19 10.36 4.35
N MET A 293 -4.73 9.30 3.75
CA MET A 293 -5.14 9.31 2.33
C MET A 293 -6.34 10.25 2.07
N SER A 294 -7.21 10.45 3.06
CA SER A 294 -8.37 11.34 2.92
C SER A 294 -8.06 12.83 3.13
N HIS A 295 -6.87 13.15 3.66
CA HIS A 295 -6.48 14.51 4.07
C HIS A 295 -5.35 15.15 3.24
N THR A 296 -4.69 14.40 2.34
CA THR A 296 -3.69 14.98 1.42
C THR A 296 -4.26 16.04 0.46
N ASP A 297 -5.58 16.10 0.28
CA ASP A 297 -6.24 17.16 -0.50
C ASP A 297 -6.43 18.51 0.24
N ARG A 298 -6.17 18.56 1.56
CA ARG A 298 -6.40 19.78 2.36
C ARG A 298 -5.16 20.63 2.57
N ALA A 299 -3.96 20.04 2.60
CA ALA A 299 -2.73 20.79 2.88
C ALA A 299 -2.31 21.72 1.72
N ASP A 300 -2.65 21.36 0.47
CA ASP A 300 -2.27 22.15 -0.71
C ASP A 300 -3.25 23.29 -1.04
N ARG A 301 -4.33 23.46 -0.26
CA ARG A 301 -5.31 24.54 -0.44
C ARG A 301 -5.16 25.72 0.52
N ASP A 302 -4.36 25.57 1.57
CA ASP A 302 -4.20 26.62 2.59
C ASP A 302 -2.96 27.53 2.35
N GLU A 303 -2.25 27.37 1.22
CA GLU A 303 -1.12 28.22 0.81
C GLU A 303 -1.31 28.95 -0.54
N LEU A 304 -2.55 29.26 -0.95
CA LEU A 304 -2.84 30.16 -2.07
C LEU A 304 -3.83 31.28 -1.70
#